data_AF-A0A2N1T9D3-F1
#
_entry.id   AF-A0A2N1T9D3-F1
#
_cell.length_a   1.000
_cell.length_b   1.000
_cell.length_c   1.000
_cell.angle_alpha   90.00
_cell.angle_beta   90.00
_cell.angle_gamma   90.00
#
_symmetry.space_group_name_H-M   'P 1'
#
loop_
_entity.id
_entity.type
_entity.pdbx_description
1 polymer ?
#
loop_
_entity_poly.entity_id
_entity_poly.type
_entity_poly.pdbx_seq_one_letter_code
_entity_poly.pdbx_strand_id
1 'polypeptide(L)'
;MIYLVGIDHLIQYENRIVPENLFNTFRESMKNIIQYHSIDLIAEEFHEEYLEQVYFSREATLRALARELGKDHLFCDPGDGDRRRLGIPYYAEQKDAVKRRYGVTGTFVFDEELRRKIQEDTDREVVRYWDIRENFWFEKLAPHLARRILFVCGHEHVKRFKTLLENMGQSCMIVVFFWEGDYFRSL
;
A
#
# COMPACT_ATOMS: atom_id res chain seq x y z
N MET A 1 13.71 14.26 3.71
CA MET A 1 12.45 14.81 3.14
C MET A 1 11.67 13.67 2.51
N ILE A 2 10.38 13.53 2.84
CA ILE A 2 9.53 12.42 2.33
C ILE A 2 8.40 12.97 1.45
N TYR A 3 8.24 12.38 0.27
CA TYR A 3 7.22 12.70 -0.73
C TYR A 3 6.19 11.58 -0.74
N LEU A 4 4.92 11.90 -0.46
CA LEU A 4 3.85 10.92 -0.33
C LEU A 4 3.02 10.86 -1.62
N VAL A 5 2.74 9.63 -2.07
CA VAL A 5 1.82 9.34 -3.17
C VAL A 5 0.83 8.27 -2.72
N GLY A 6 -0.46 8.59 -2.85
CA GLY A 6 -1.54 7.64 -2.65
C GLY A 6 -1.93 6.93 -3.94
N ILE A 7 -2.14 5.63 -3.86
CA ILE A 7 -2.54 4.78 -5.00
C ILE A 7 -3.66 3.81 -4.61
N ASP A 8 -4.18 3.14 -5.64
CA ASP A 8 -4.85 1.85 -5.49
C ASP A 8 -3.80 0.73 -5.56
N HIS A 9 -3.85 -0.23 -4.64
CA HIS A 9 -2.85 -1.31 -4.55
C HIS A 9 -2.79 -2.18 -5.82
N LEU A 10 -3.83 -2.19 -6.65
CA LEU A 10 -3.85 -2.93 -7.92
C LEU A 10 -2.79 -2.46 -8.92
N ILE A 11 -2.22 -1.26 -8.80
CA ILE A 11 -1.17 -0.75 -9.70
C ILE A 11 0.25 -1.17 -9.27
N GLN A 12 0.42 -1.76 -8.09
CA GLN A 12 1.75 -2.09 -7.53
C GLN A 12 2.40 -3.33 -8.17
N TYR A 13 1.64 -4.16 -8.86
CA TYR A 13 2.12 -5.41 -9.45
C TYR A 13 1.38 -5.70 -10.75
N GLU A 14 2.05 -6.39 -11.68
CA GLU A 14 1.44 -6.81 -12.94
C GLU A 14 0.28 -7.79 -12.68
N ASN A 15 -0.89 -7.49 -13.26
CA ASN A 15 -2.08 -8.33 -13.13
C ASN A 15 -2.99 -8.19 -14.37
N ARG A 16 -4.03 -9.03 -14.44
CA ARG A 16 -4.96 -9.06 -15.58
C ARG A 16 -6.15 -8.10 -15.45
N ILE A 17 -6.27 -7.42 -14.31
CA ILE A 17 -7.40 -6.51 -14.01
C ILE A 17 -7.08 -5.13 -14.55
N VAL A 18 -5.87 -4.65 -14.28
CA VAL A 18 -5.44 -3.32 -14.66
C VAL A 18 -4.91 -3.31 -16.10
N PRO A 19 -5.43 -2.44 -16.98
CA PRO A 19 -4.94 -2.32 -18.35
C PRO A 19 -3.47 -1.88 -18.43
N GLU A 20 -2.73 -2.43 -19.40
CA GLU A 20 -1.30 -2.15 -19.59
C GLU A 20 -0.99 -0.65 -19.79
N ASN A 21 -1.85 0.07 -20.51
CA ASN A 21 -1.71 1.50 -20.69
C ASN A 21 -1.78 2.26 -19.35
N LEU A 22 -2.55 1.79 -18.37
CA LEU A 22 -2.62 2.41 -17.06
C LEU A 22 -1.33 2.20 -16.27
N PHE A 23 -0.73 1.00 -16.32
CA PHE A 23 0.61 0.77 -15.75
C PHE A 23 1.66 1.69 -16.36
N ASN A 24 1.64 1.88 -17.67
CA ASN A 24 2.58 2.78 -18.35
C ASN A 24 2.38 4.23 -17.92
N THR A 25 1.13 4.72 -17.86
CA THR A 25 0.83 6.08 -17.35
C THR A 25 1.27 6.26 -15.89
N PHE A 26 1.06 5.25 -15.05
CA PHE A 26 1.52 5.27 -13.66
C PHE A 26 3.04 5.36 -13.58
N ARG A 27 3.77 4.51 -14.32
CA ARG A 27 5.24 4.51 -14.37
C ARG A 27 5.79 5.86 -14.81
N GLU A 28 5.25 6.44 -15.88
CA GLU A 28 5.67 7.75 -16.37
C GLU A 28 5.38 8.86 -15.36
N SER A 29 4.22 8.81 -14.69
CA SER A 29 3.89 9.75 -13.61
C SER A 29 4.90 9.66 -12.46
N MET A 30 5.22 8.44 -12.01
CA MET A 30 6.19 8.22 -10.94
C MET A 30 7.60 8.65 -11.36
N LYS A 31 8.01 8.36 -12.60
CA LYS A 31 9.29 8.80 -13.18
C LYS A 31 9.43 10.32 -13.15
N ASN A 32 8.38 11.05 -13.56
CA ASN A 32 8.36 12.51 -13.52
C ASN A 32 8.50 13.04 -12.08
N ILE A 33 7.78 12.45 -11.12
CA ILE A 33 7.89 12.81 -9.69
C ILE A 33 9.30 12.55 -9.17
N ILE A 34 9.88 11.39 -9.48
CA ILE A 34 11.22 10.99 -9.08
C ILE A 34 12.28 11.97 -9.59
N GLN A 35 12.17 12.37 -10.86
CA GLN A 35 13.10 13.32 -11.47
C GLN A 35 12.92 14.73 -10.92
N TYR A 36 11.68 15.24 -10.91
CA TYR A 36 11.35 16.59 -10.48
C TYR A 36 11.76 16.85 -9.02
N HIS A 37 11.52 15.87 -8.14
CA HIS A 37 11.91 15.97 -6.74
C HIS A 37 13.29 15.38 -6.45
N SER A 38 14.08 14.96 -7.44
CA SER A 38 15.41 14.37 -7.24
C SER A 38 15.39 13.27 -6.16
N ILE A 39 14.49 12.31 -6.31
CA ILE A 39 14.29 11.21 -5.36
C ILE A 39 15.49 10.26 -5.44
N ASP A 40 15.95 9.79 -4.29
CA ASP A 40 17.07 8.85 -4.14
C ASP A 40 16.61 7.44 -3.76
N LEU A 41 15.48 7.34 -3.05
CA LEU A 41 14.92 6.10 -2.53
C LEU A 41 13.42 6.04 -2.81
N ILE A 42 12.98 4.94 -3.42
CA ILE A 42 11.57 4.63 -3.63
C ILE A 42 11.16 3.60 -2.57
N ALA A 43 10.25 3.98 -1.70
CA ALA A 43 9.70 3.12 -0.67
C ALA A 43 8.20 2.90 -0.90
N GLU A 44 7.69 1.72 -0.56
CA GLU A 44 6.27 1.42 -0.74
C GLU A 44 5.65 0.61 0.39
N GLU A 45 4.36 0.86 0.64
CA GLU A 45 3.46 -0.03 1.38
C GLU A 45 3.25 -1.31 0.55
N PHE A 46 4.26 -2.17 0.60
CA PHE A 46 4.24 -3.50 0.00
C PHE A 46 5.28 -4.39 0.68
N HIS A 47 5.13 -5.70 0.51
CA HIS A 47 6.10 -6.70 0.97
C HIS A 47 6.43 -7.68 -0.14
N GLU A 48 7.70 -8.06 -0.25
CA GLU A 48 8.20 -8.92 -1.34
C GLU A 48 7.52 -10.30 -1.36
N GLU A 49 7.27 -10.88 -0.19
CA GLU A 49 6.64 -12.21 -0.07
C GLU A 49 5.29 -12.29 -0.82
N TYR A 50 4.57 -11.17 -0.94
CA TYR A 50 3.26 -11.15 -1.59
C TYR A 50 3.35 -11.18 -3.12
N LEU A 51 4.47 -10.77 -3.73
CA LEU A 51 4.65 -10.80 -5.18
C LEU A 51 4.47 -12.22 -5.72
N GLU A 52 5.25 -13.15 -5.19
CA GLU A 52 5.24 -14.53 -5.68
C GLU A 52 4.09 -15.34 -5.08
N GLN A 53 3.83 -15.20 -3.78
CA GLN A 53 2.94 -16.10 -3.05
C GLN A 53 1.46 -15.75 -3.19
N VAL A 54 1.14 -14.47 -3.43
CA VAL A 54 -0.24 -13.97 -3.47
C VAL A 54 -0.61 -13.52 -4.87
N TYR A 55 0.25 -12.73 -5.51
CA TYR A 55 -0.07 -12.08 -6.78
C TYR A 55 0.43 -12.83 -8.02
N PHE A 56 1.26 -13.87 -7.83
CA PHE A 56 1.90 -14.62 -8.92
C PHE A 56 2.64 -13.70 -9.91
N SER A 57 3.17 -12.59 -9.39
CA SER A 57 3.93 -11.60 -10.14
C SER A 57 5.41 -11.71 -9.79
N ARG A 58 6.28 -11.46 -10.76
CA ARG A 58 7.73 -11.57 -10.57
C ARG A 58 8.37 -10.28 -10.08
N GLU A 59 7.66 -9.17 -10.17
CA GLU A 59 8.26 -7.85 -10.02
C GLU A 59 7.21 -6.81 -9.60
N ALA A 60 7.52 -6.02 -8.56
CA ALA A 60 6.72 -4.85 -8.20
C ALA A 60 6.99 -3.71 -9.20
N THR A 61 5.93 -2.97 -9.56
CA THR A 61 5.99 -1.88 -10.54
C THR A 61 7.05 -0.83 -10.17
N LEU A 62 7.10 -0.45 -8.88
CA LEU A 62 8.04 0.55 -8.37
C LEU A 62 9.46 0.01 -8.22
N ARG A 63 9.63 -1.27 -7.87
CA ARG A 63 10.96 -1.92 -7.84
C ARG A 63 11.57 -2.00 -9.24
N ALA A 64 10.77 -2.36 -10.24
CA ALA A 64 11.19 -2.35 -11.64
C ALA A 64 11.63 -0.94 -12.09
N LEU A 65 10.87 0.10 -11.71
CA LEU A 65 11.18 1.48 -12.03
C LEU A 65 12.43 1.98 -11.30
N ALA A 66 12.61 1.62 -10.03
CA ALA A 66 13.82 1.94 -9.27
C ALA A 66 15.07 1.41 -9.98
N ARG A 67 15.03 0.14 -10.42
CA ARG A 67 16.11 -0.51 -11.16
C ARG A 67 16.39 0.20 -12.49
N GLU A 68 15.35 0.55 -13.25
CA GLU A 68 15.49 1.31 -14.51
C GLU A 68 16.21 2.65 -14.29
N LEU A 69 15.88 3.35 -13.21
CA LEU A 69 16.40 4.69 -12.92
C LEU A 69 17.70 4.68 -12.08
N GLY A 70 18.24 3.51 -11.74
CA GLY A 70 19.40 3.39 -10.86
C GLY A 70 19.17 3.97 -9.46
N LYS A 71 17.95 3.80 -8.93
CA LYS A 71 17.54 4.25 -7.59
C LYS A 71 17.40 3.06 -6.65
N ASP A 72 17.54 3.33 -5.35
CA ASP A 72 17.27 2.30 -4.36
C ASP A 72 15.77 2.12 -4.16
N HIS A 73 15.40 0.91 -3.76
CA HIS A 73 14.02 0.53 -3.47
C HIS A 73 13.91 -0.12 -2.08
N LEU A 74 12.79 0.12 -1.39
CA LEU A 74 12.52 -0.41 -0.06
C LEU A 74 11.05 -0.83 0.12
N PHE A 75 10.83 -2.11 0.38
CA PHE A 75 9.56 -2.62 0.90
C PHE A 75 9.38 -2.25 2.37
N CYS A 76 8.26 -1.61 2.69
CA CYS A 76 8.00 -1.10 4.04
C CYS A 76 6.87 -1.82 4.77
N ASP A 77 6.02 -2.62 4.13
CA ASP A 77 4.91 -3.29 4.83
C ASP A 77 5.40 -4.51 5.63
N PRO A 78 4.79 -4.88 6.77
CA PRO A 78 5.26 -6.03 7.54
C PRO A 78 4.97 -7.33 6.78
N GLY A 79 6.01 -8.16 6.65
CA GLY A 79 5.90 -9.54 6.17
C GLY A 79 5.30 -10.48 7.22
N ASP A 80 5.28 -11.76 6.91
CA ASP A 80 4.64 -12.78 7.74
C ASP A 80 5.22 -12.85 9.17
N GLY A 81 6.55 -12.76 9.30
CA GLY A 81 7.24 -12.76 10.59
C GLY A 81 6.90 -11.53 11.43
N ASP A 82 6.91 -10.34 10.80
CA ASP A 82 6.61 -9.08 11.46
C ASP A 82 5.14 -8.98 11.87
N ARG A 83 4.21 -9.43 11.01
CA ARG A 83 2.78 -9.48 11.32
C ARG A 83 2.49 -10.33 12.56
N ARG A 84 3.07 -11.53 12.64
CA ARG A 84 2.93 -12.39 13.83
C ARG A 84 3.50 -11.73 15.08
N ARG A 85 4.66 -11.09 14.97
CA ARG A 85 5.33 -10.40 16.09
C ARG A 85 4.53 -9.19 16.58
N LEU A 86 3.92 -8.45 15.65
CA LEU A 86 3.15 -7.24 15.91
C LEU A 86 1.67 -7.53 16.24
N GLY A 87 1.23 -8.79 16.13
CA GLY A 87 -0.16 -9.18 16.33
C GLY A 87 -1.11 -8.63 15.25
N ILE A 88 -0.60 -8.37 14.04
CA ILE A 88 -1.41 -7.87 12.92
C ILE A 88 -1.99 -9.08 12.18
N PRO A 89 -3.33 -9.25 12.18
CA PRO A 89 -3.98 -10.33 11.45
C PRO A 89 -3.98 -10.07 9.94
N TYR A 90 -4.15 -11.12 9.14
CA TYR A 90 -4.41 -10.95 7.72
C TYR A 90 -5.84 -10.48 7.48
N TYR A 91 -6.04 -9.77 6.36
CA TYR A 91 -7.36 -9.31 5.94
C TYR A 91 -8.36 -10.48 5.83
N ALA A 92 -7.91 -11.62 5.28
CA ALA A 92 -8.73 -12.83 5.17
C ALA A 92 -9.19 -13.37 6.54
N GLU A 93 -8.31 -13.36 7.55
CA GLU A 93 -8.64 -13.81 8.91
C GLU A 93 -9.66 -12.89 9.58
N GLN A 94 -9.52 -11.58 9.39
CA GLN A 94 -10.50 -10.60 9.87
C GLN A 94 -11.85 -10.79 9.16
N LYS A 95 -11.83 -10.96 7.84
CA LYS A 95 -13.04 -11.22 7.04
C LYS A 95 -13.76 -12.48 7.50
N ASP A 96 -13.02 -13.55 7.78
CA ASP A 96 -13.60 -14.80 8.28
C ASP A 96 -14.13 -14.66 9.70
N ALA A 97 -13.47 -13.89 10.57
CA ALA A 97 -13.99 -13.57 11.89
C ALA A 97 -15.31 -12.77 11.80
N VAL A 98 -15.40 -11.79 10.90
CA VAL A 98 -16.62 -11.01 10.65
C VAL A 98 -17.73 -11.89 10.07
N LYS A 99 -17.44 -12.70 9.05
CA LYS A 99 -18.41 -13.68 8.49
C LYS A 99 -19.04 -14.54 9.57
N ARG A 100 -18.24 -15.06 10.51
CA ARG A 100 -18.74 -15.86 11.64
C ARG A 100 -19.71 -15.10 12.53
N ARG A 101 -19.51 -13.79 12.77
CA ARG A 101 -20.45 -12.94 13.52
C ARG A 101 -21.81 -12.82 12.83
N TYR A 102 -21.83 -12.90 11.51
CA TYR A 102 -23.05 -12.91 10.69
C TYR A 102 -23.63 -14.32 10.46
N GLY A 103 -23.08 -15.36 11.11
CA GLY A 103 -23.54 -16.75 10.93
C GLY A 103 -23.18 -17.36 9.57
N VAL A 104 -22.27 -16.74 8.82
CA VAL A 104 -21.80 -17.26 7.53
C VAL A 104 -20.67 -18.25 7.75
N THR A 105 -20.90 -19.50 7.36
CA THR A 105 -19.91 -20.60 7.42
C THR A 105 -19.38 -21.00 6.04
N GLY A 106 -20.05 -20.56 4.97
CA GLY A 106 -19.65 -20.84 3.59
C GLY A 106 -18.58 -19.88 3.07
N THR A 107 -17.85 -20.34 2.06
CA THR A 107 -16.83 -19.53 1.37
C THR A 107 -17.43 -18.34 0.63
N PHE A 108 -18.65 -18.51 0.12
CA PHE A 108 -19.37 -17.54 -0.70
C PHE A 108 -20.58 -16.94 0.04
N VAL A 109 -20.73 -15.63 -0.09
CA VAL A 109 -21.90 -14.88 0.37
C VAL A 109 -22.63 -14.41 -0.88
N PHE A 110 -23.77 -15.03 -1.21
CA PHE A 110 -24.55 -14.68 -2.41
C PHE A 110 -25.33 -13.38 -2.27
N ASP A 111 -25.78 -13.08 -1.05
CA ASP A 111 -26.47 -11.85 -0.71
C ASP A 111 -25.51 -10.65 -0.80
N GLU A 112 -25.83 -9.71 -1.69
CA GLU A 112 -25.00 -8.54 -1.97
C GLU A 112 -24.98 -7.55 -0.80
N GLU A 113 -26.11 -7.35 -0.12
CA GLU A 113 -26.20 -6.44 1.02
C GLU A 113 -25.39 -6.98 2.21
N LEU A 114 -25.49 -8.29 2.47
CA LEU A 114 -24.70 -8.97 3.48
C LEU A 114 -23.21 -8.96 3.13
N ARG A 115 -22.85 -9.17 1.86
CA ARG A 115 -21.46 -9.09 1.40
C ARG A 115 -20.89 -7.70 1.65
N ARG A 116 -21.66 -6.64 1.34
CA ARG A 116 -21.28 -5.25 1.62
C ARG A 116 -21.11 -5.00 3.11
N LYS A 117 -22.05 -5.44 3.95
CA LYS A 117 -21.95 -5.32 5.42
C LYS A 117 -20.71 -6.01 5.98
N ILE A 118 -20.43 -7.23 5.53
CA ILE A 118 -19.22 -7.97 5.93
C ILE A 118 -17.95 -7.22 5.51
N GLN A 119 -17.93 -6.66 4.30
CA GLN A 119 -16.80 -5.88 3.81
C GLN A 119 -16.59 -4.63 4.68
N GLU A 120 -17.63 -3.82 4.90
CA GLU A 120 -17.58 -2.62 5.75
C GLU A 120 -17.15 -2.92 7.18
N ASP A 121 -17.62 -4.02 7.78
CA ASP A 121 -17.21 -4.46 9.12
C ASP A 121 -15.75 -4.94 9.15
N THR A 122 -15.30 -5.63 8.09
CA THR A 122 -13.91 -6.06 7.99
C THR A 122 -12.97 -4.87 7.89
N ASP A 123 -13.31 -3.89 7.04
CA ASP A 123 -12.53 -2.67 6.86
C ASP A 123 -12.43 -1.91 8.20
N ARG A 124 -13.53 -1.82 8.96
CA ARG A 124 -13.53 -1.23 10.31
C ARG A 124 -12.62 -1.93 11.31
N GLU A 125 -12.53 -3.27 11.26
CA GLU A 125 -11.63 -4.02 12.13
C GLU A 125 -10.16 -3.85 11.73
N VAL A 126 -9.88 -3.80 10.42
CA VAL A 126 -8.50 -3.65 9.90
C VAL A 126 -7.92 -2.27 10.22
N VAL A 127 -8.74 -1.21 10.23
CA VAL A 127 -8.32 0.15 10.61
C VAL A 127 -7.66 0.20 11.99
N ARG A 128 -8.00 -0.72 12.91
CA ARG A 128 -7.41 -0.77 14.25
C ARG A 128 -5.91 -1.07 14.26
N TYR A 129 -5.40 -1.65 13.18
CA TYR A 129 -3.98 -2.01 13.04
C TYR A 129 -3.19 -0.99 12.21
N TRP A 130 -3.84 0.09 11.72
CA TRP A 130 -3.20 1.09 10.89
C TRP A 130 -2.07 1.82 11.63
N ASP A 131 -2.29 2.22 12.89
CA ASP A 131 -1.23 2.86 13.69
C ASP A 131 0.01 1.96 13.81
N ILE A 132 -0.19 0.65 13.98
CA ILE A 132 0.91 -0.31 14.13
C ILE A 132 1.68 -0.44 12.80
N ARG A 133 0.97 -0.55 11.67
CA ARG A 133 1.59 -0.60 10.33
C ARG A 133 2.32 0.70 10.00
N GLU A 134 1.68 1.85 10.20
CA GLU A 134 2.26 3.16 9.91
C GLU A 134 3.53 3.43 10.76
N ASN A 135 3.53 3.04 12.04
CA ASN A 135 4.75 3.10 12.87
C ASN A 135 5.86 2.17 12.33
N PHE A 136 5.52 0.94 11.92
CA PHE A 136 6.48 0.03 11.32
C PHE A 136 7.09 0.61 10.03
N TRP A 137 6.28 1.25 9.18
CA TRP A 137 6.78 1.94 7.99
C TRP A 137 7.78 3.04 8.36
N PHE A 138 7.46 3.86 9.37
CA PHE A 138 8.38 4.90 9.84
C PHE A 138 9.70 4.30 10.36
N GLU A 139 9.65 3.23 11.14
CA GLU A 139 10.86 2.53 11.63
C GLU A 139 11.73 2.02 10.47
N LYS A 140 11.12 1.52 9.39
CA LYS A 140 11.84 1.10 8.17
C LYS A 140 12.47 2.27 7.43
N LEU A 141 11.82 3.44 7.44
CA LEU A 141 12.33 4.66 6.80
C LEU A 141 13.38 5.38 7.66
N ALA A 142 13.38 5.19 8.99
CA ALA A 142 14.21 5.93 9.94
C ALA A 142 15.72 5.93 9.59
N PRO A 143 16.34 4.81 9.18
CA PRO A 143 17.75 4.78 8.76
C PRO A 143 18.06 5.58 7.50
N HIS A 144 17.03 6.00 6.76
CA HIS A 144 17.15 6.62 5.44
C HIS A 144 16.67 8.07 5.40
N LEU A 145 16.26 8.67 6.53
CA LEU A 145 15.62 10.00 6.55
C LEU A 145 16.47 11.15 6.01
N ALA A 146 17.79 10.97 5.93
CA ALA A 146 18.71 11.91 5.27
C ALA A 146 18.53 11.99 3.75
N ARG A 147 17.87 11.00 3.15
CA ARG A 147 17.61 10.92 1.69
C ARG A 147 16.34 11.66 1.30
N ARG A 148 16.16 11.83 -0.01
CA ARG A 148 14.90 12.26 -0.61
C ARG A 148 14.10 11.01 -0.97
N ILE A 149 13.04 10.75 -0.22
CA ILE A 149 12.27 9.50 -0.28
C ILE A 149 10.95 9.75 -0.98
N LEU A 150 10.61 8.95 -1.98
CA LEU A 150 9.23 8.80 -2.46
C LEU A 150 8.62 7.62 -1.71
N PHE A 151 7.56 7.85 -0.93
CA PHE A 151 6.82 6.81 -0.24
C PHE A 151 5.44 6.66 -0.87
N VAL A 152 5.17 5.48 -1.42
CA VAL A 152 3.91 5.15 -2.10
C VAL A 152 3.08 4.22 -1.21
N CYS A 153 1.83 4.59 -0.96
CA CYS A 153 0.94 3.83 -0.08
C CYS A 153 -0.50 3.87 -0.57
N GLY A 154 -1.37 3.05 0.03
CA GLY A 154 -2.80 3.13 -0.21
C GLY A 154 -3.29 4.55 0.08
N HIS A 155 -4.12 5.11 -0.80
CA HIS A 155 -4.56 6.50 -0.70
C HIS A 155 -5.23 6.84 0.65
N GLU A 156 -5.85 5.85 1.31
CA GLU A 156 -6.46 5.97 2.63
C GLU A 156 -5.45 6.33 3.74
N HIS A 157 -4.19 5.93 3.58
CA HIS A 157 -3.12 6.17 4.55
C HIS A 157 -2.43 7.53 4.40
N VAL A 158 -2.48 8.16 3.22
CA VAL A 158 -1.65 9.33 2.88
C VAL A 158 -1.74 10.46 3.90
N LYS A 159 -2.96 10.85 4.32
CA LYS A 159 -3.16 11.92 5.30
C LYS A 159 -2.68 11.53 6.69
N ARG A 160 -3.01 10.32 7.14
CA ARG A 160 -2.65 9.82 8.47
C ARG A 160 -1.16 9.65 8.61
N PHE A 161 -0.53 9.03 7.63
CA PHE A 161 0.91 8.84 7.61
C PHE A 161 1.66 10.17 7.54
N LYS A 162 1.16 11.16 6.77
CA LYS A 162 1.67 12.54 6.83
C LYS A 162 1.65 13.09 8.26
N THR A 163 0.51 12.99 8.95
CA THR A 163 0.38 13.47 10.33
C THR A 163 1.35 12.74 11.27
N LEU A 164 1.52 11.43 11.11
CA LEU A 164 2.52 10.68 11.88
C LEU A 164 3.94 11.20 11.63
N LEU A 165 4.33 11.40 10.36
CA LEU A 165 5.65 11.92 10.00
C LEU A 165 5.89 13.31 10.60
N GLU A 166 4.90 14.19 10.54
CA GLU A 166 4.99 15.54 11.13
C GLU A 166 5.13 15.49 12.65
N ASN A 167 4.39 14.61 13.31
CA ASN A 167 4.50 14.39 14.76
C ASN A 167 5.88 13.83 15.16
N MET A 168 6.51 13.06 14.28
CA MET A 168 7.90 12.58 14.44
C MET A 168 8.95 13.64 14.05
N GLY A 169 8.53 14.88 13.71
CA GLY A 169 9.42 15.98 13.32
C GLY A 169 10.00 15.85 11.91
N GLN A 170 9.47 14.94 11.08
CA GLN A 170 9.99 14.68 9.74
C GLN A 170 9.31 15.58 8.69
N SER A 171 10.11 16.28 7.90
CA SER A 171 9.60 17.04 6.75
C SER A 171 9.02 16.11 5.69
N CYS A 172 7.75 16.32 5.35
CA CYS A 172 7.03 15.57 4.35
C CYS A 172 6.06 16.43 3.53
N MET A 173 5.69 15.95 2.35
CA MET A 173 4.76 16.61 1.43
C MET A 173 3.95 15.56 0.69
N ILE A 174 2.64 15.79 0.54
CA ILE A 174 1.80 14.99 -0.35
C ILE A 174 1.98 15.54 -1.77
N VAL A 175 2.52 14.72 -2.66
CA VAL A 175 2.66 15.06 -4.08
C VAL A 175 1.39 14.70 -4.83
N VAL A 176 0.83 13.52 -4.55
CA VAL A 176 -0.42 13.04 -5.12
C VAL A 176 -1.24 12.40 -4.02
N PHE A 177 -2.45 12.90 -3.77
CA PHE A 177 -3.30 12.35 -2.72
C PHE A 177 -3.89 10.99 -3.09
N PHE A 178 -4.40 10.85 -4.32
CA PHE A 178 -4.87 9.59 -4.88
C PHE A 178 -4.69 9.61 -6.40
N TRP A 179 -3.75 8.82 -6.91
CA TRP A 179 -3.46 8.75 -8.34
C TRP A 179 -4.58 8.01 -9.08
N GLU A 180 -5.18 8.66 -10.09
CA GLU A 180 -6.28 8.14 -10.93
C GLU A 180 -7.50 7.61 -10.13
N GLY A 181 -7.83 8.24 -9.01
CA GLY A 181 -8.72 7.69 -7.99
C GLY A 181 -10.15 7.32 -8.41
N ASP A 182 -10.66 7.86 -9.52
CA ASP A 182 -11.97 7.50 -10.05
C ASP A 182 -11.94 6.26 -10.96
N TYR A 183 -10.78 5.93 -11.53
CA TYR A 183 -10.65 4.85 -12.52
C TYR A 183 -10.95 3.48 -11.89
N PHE A 184 -10.37 3.22 -10.70
CA PHE A 184 -10.51 1.92 -10.02
C PHE A 184 -11.88 1.68 -9.39
N ARG A 185 -12.69 2.73 -9.18
CA ARG A 185 -14.08 2.57 -8.74
C ARG A 185 -15.01 2.04 -9.84
N SER A 186 -14.56 2.10 -11.10
CA SER A 186 -15.33 1.69 -12.27
C SER A 186 -14.89 0.34 -12.87
N LEU A 187 -13.80 -0.24 -12.35
CA LEU A 187 -13.31 -1.59 -12.68
C LEU A 187 -14.01 -2.65 -11.83
#